data_AF-A0A957JJR1-F1
#
_entry.id   AF-A0A957JJR1-F1
#
_cell.length_a   1.000
_cell.length_b   1.000
_cell.length_c   1.000
_cell.angle_alpha   90.00
_cell.angle_beta   90.00
_cell.angle_gamma   90.00
#
_symmetry.space_group_name_H-M   'P 1'
#
loop_
_entity.id
_entity.type
_entity.pdbx_description
1 polymer ?
#
loop_
_entity_poly.entity_id
_entity_poly.type
_entity_poly.pdbx_seq_one_letter_code
_entity_poly.pdbx_strand_id
1 'polypeptide(L)' 'MMNTSQPDPFPGRVMALDLGEKRIGVALSDETRTLARSYAVIQRSSRQADFAQMA' A
#
# COMPACT_ATOMS: atom_id res chain seq x y z
N MET A 1 -2.76 -21.73 -28.21
CA MET A 1 -1.91 -22.12 -27.06
C MET A 1 -1.29 -20.84 -26.50
N MET A 2 -1.82 -20.30 -25.40
CA MET A 2 -1.25 -19.12 -24.73
C MET A 2 -0.36 -19.61 -23.59
N ASN A 3 0.93 -19.26 -23.65
CA ASN A 3 1.93 -19.63 -22.65
C ASN A 3 1.75 -18.75 -21.40
N THR A 4 1.24 -19.31 -20.31
CA THR A 4 0.93 -18.61 -19.04
C THR A 4 2.08 -18.64 -18.03
N SER A 5 3.32 -18.81 -18.47
CA SER A 5 4.46 -19.11 -17.59
C SER A 5 5.25 -17.87 -17.11
N GLN A 6 4.61 -16.70 -17.01
CA GLN A 6 5.27 -15.55 -16.38
C GLN A 6 4.63 -15.36 -15.00
N PRO A 7 5.40 -15.52 -13.89
CA PRO A 7 4.87 -15.25 -12.57
C PRO A 7 4.42 -13.81 -12.50
N ASP A 8 3.37 -13.56 -11.71
CA ASP A 8 2.94 -12.20 -11.42
C ASP A 8 4.16 -11.40 -10.92
N PRO A 9 4.54 -10.29 -11.59
CA PRO A 9 5.72 -9.52 -11.24
C PRO A 9 5.66 -8.95 -9.82
N PHE A 10 4.48 -8.91 -9.21
CA PHE A 10 4.27 -8.40 -7.86
C PHE A 10 3.57 -9.46 -7.02
N PRO A 11 4.25 -10.52 -6.54
CA PRO A 11 3.62 -11.54 -5.72
C PRO A 11 3.05 -10.95 -4.42
N GLY A 12 1.91 -11.49 -3.96
CA GLY A 12 1.28 -11.11 -2.69
C GLY A 12 0.11 -10.14 -2.79
N ARG A 13 -0.21 -9.49 -1.66
CA ARG A 13 -1.32 -8.53 -1.50
C ARG A 13 -0.87 -7.13 -1.89
N VAL A 14 -1.80 -6.32 -2.39
CA VAL A 14 -1.56 -4.90 -2.68
C VAL A 14 -1.82 -4.07 -1.44
N MET A 15 -0.92 -3.13 -1.14
CA MET A 15 -1.11 -2.12 -0.10
C MET A 15 -1.52 -0.79 -0.74
N ALA A 16 -2.66 -0.26 -0.32
CA ALA A 16 -3.11 1.08 -0.69
C ALA A 16 -2.79 2.08 0.43
N LEU A 17 -2.28 3.25 0.05
CA LEU A 17 -2.00 4.37 0.94
C LEU A 17 -2.88 5.56 0.58
N ASP A 18 -3.69 6.03 1.53
CA ASP A 18 -4.49 7.24 1.42
C ASP A 18 -3.79 8.39 2.15
N LEU A 19 -3.11 9.26 1.40
CA LEU A 19 -2.21 10.28 1.92
C LEU A 19 -2.96 11.58 2.29
N GLY A 20 -3.55 11.62 3.48
CA GLY A 20 -4.08 12.85 4.06
C GLY A 20 -3.00 13.75 4.69
N GLU A 21 -3.34 15.00 4.98
CA GLU A 21 -2.42 15.96 5.61
C GLU A 21 -2.10 15.61 7.07
N LYS A 22 -3.10 15.09 7.82
CA LYS A 22 -2.97 14.74 9.24
C LYS A 22 -2.72 13.26 9.49
N ARG A 23 -3.14 12.40 8.56
CA ARG A 23 -3.11 10.94 8.73
C ARG A 23 -2.96 10.22 7.39
N ILE A 24 -2.39 9.02 7.43
CA ILE A 24 -2.33 8.10 6.29
C ILE A 24 -3.22 6.91 6.59
N GLY A 25 -4.23 6.67 5.75
CA GLY A 25 -4.98 5.41 5.78
C GLY A 25 -4.20 4.31 5.07
N VAL A 26 -4.11 3.13 5.68
CA VAL A 26 -3.47 1.95 5.09
C VAL A 26 -4.51 0.85 4.93
N ALA A 27 -4.62 0.32 3.71
CA ALA A 27 -5.47 -0.84 3.43
C ALA A 27 -4.67 -1.93 2.70
N LEU A 28 -5.03 -3.19 2.96
CA LEU A 28 -4.49 -4.34 2.26
C LEU A 28 -5.59 -5.00 1.44
N SER A 29 -5.25 -5.43 0.24
CA SER A 29 -6.13 -6.29 -0.54
C SER A 29 -6.24 -7.69 0.05
N ASP A 30 -7.28 -8.43 -0.32
CA ASP A 30 -7.28 -9.88 -0.26
C ASP A 30 -6.30 -10.48 -1.29
N GLU A 31 -6.18 -11.82 -1.27
CA GLU A 31 -5.24 -12.56 -2.12
C GLU A 31 -5.59 -12.47 -3.62
N THR A 32 -6.87 -12.29 -3.94
CA THR A 32 -7.37 -12.09 -5.30
C THR A 32 -7.27 -10.63 -5.76
N ARG A 33 -6.83 -9.72 -4.88
CA ARG A 33 -6.68 -8.28 -5.13
C ARG A 33 -7.97 -7.59 -5.58
N THR A 34 -9.11 -8.10 -5.13
CA THR A 34 -10.43 -7.57 -5.50
C THR A 34 -11.02 -6.74 -4.37
N LEU A 35 -10.82 -7.17 -3.12
CA LEU A 35 -11.40 -6.50 -1.95
C LEU A 35 -10.30 -5.87 -1.09
N ALA A 36 -10.51 -4.62 -0.70
CA ALA A 36 -9.63 -3.93 0.25
C ALA A 36 -10.19 -4.04 1.68
N ARG A 37 -9.30 -4.20 2.65
CA ARG A 37 -9.62 -4.15 4.09
C ARG A 37 -8.73 -3.13 4.80
N SER A 38 -9.31 -2.37 5.72
CA SER A 38 -8.55 -1.46 6.58
C SER A 38 -7.49 -2.23 7.37
N TYR A 39 -6.28 -1.71 7.37
CA TYR A 39 -5.14 -2.30 8.08
C TYR A 39 -4.67 -1.41 9.23
N ALA A 40 -4.41 -0.12 8.95
CA ALA A 40 -3.94 0.83 9.96
C ALA A 40 -4.28 2.27 9.57
N VAL A 41 -4.16 3.17 10.55
CA VAL A 41 -4.12 4.62 10.33
C VAL A 41 -2.87 5.17 11.00
N ILE A 42 -1.98 5.77 10.21
CA ILE A 42 -0.73 6.36 10.69
C ILE A 42 -0.97 7.84 10.93
N GLN A 43 -0.61 8.34 12.11
CA GLN A 43 -0.64 9.78 12.42
C GLN A 43 0.57 10.46 11.78
N ARG A 44 0.35 11.60 11.14
CA ARG A 44 1.42 12.38 10.50
C ARG A 44 1.83 13.55 11.37
N SER A 45 3.14 13.82 11.40
CA SER A 45 3.66 15.01 12.07
C SER A 45 3.80 16.18 11.09
N SER A 46 4.56 16.02 9.99
CA SER A 46 4.55 16.90 8.82
C SER A 46 5.26 16.24 7.64
N ARG A 47 4.90 16.57 6.38
CA ARG A 47 5.59 16.05 5.18
C ARG A 47 7.11 16.24 5.26
N GLN A 48 7.57 17.39 5.72
CA GLN A 48 9.00 17.71 5.78
C GLN A 48 9.75 16.88 6.83
N ALA A 49 9.15 16.66 8.01
CA ALA A 49 9.73 15.78 9.04
C ALA A 49 9.71 14.31 8.60
N ASP A 50 8.65 13.87 7.90
CA ASP A 50 8.51 12.51 7.38
C ASP A 50 9.64 12.19 6.36
N PHE A 51 9.96 13.14 5.45
CA PHE A 51 11.04 12.97 4.46
C PHE A 51 12.45 13.11 5.04
N ALA A 52 12.63 13.95 6.08
CA ALA A 52 13.93 14.15 6.71
C ALA A 52 14.48 12.90 7.43
N GLN A 53 13.61 11.96 7.83
CA GLN A 53 14.03 10.70 8.46
C GLN A 53 14.44 9.60 7.47
N MET A 54 14.26 9.80 6.16
CA MET A 54 14.55 8.80 5.13
C MET A 54 15.82 9.09 4.31
N ALA A 55 16.65 10.07 4.72
CA ALA A 55 17.90 10.46 4.05
C ALA A 55 19.15 9.94 4.77
#